data_AF-A0A2E5ZD56-F1
#
_entry.id   AF-A0A2E5ZD56-F1
#
_cell.length_a   1.000
_cell.length_b   1.000
_cell.length_c   1.000
_cell.angle_alpha   90.00
_cell.angle_beta   90.00
_cell.angle_gamma   90.00
#
_symmetry.space_group_name_H-M   'P 1'
#
loop_
_entity.id
_entity.type
_entity.pdbx_description
1 polymer ?
#
loop_
_entity_poly.entity_id
_entity_poly.type
_entity_poly.pdbx_seq_one_letter_code
_entity_poly.pdbx_strand_id
1 'polypeptide(L)'
;MGFLLTGANSAKADLTHRLSTSTQLSVDGAATAGTRIGSTYSVSGSNIKLATDGHLGVLTAGTATAAATLDVGSYEINTAGSAFSFSESWTQGDVVNPIGTGVDVSAGVVADMPAYGITTTQSGGVAGTLAGTITSAGI
;
A
#
# COMPACT_ATOMS: atom_id res chain seq x y z
N MET A 1 -83.90 19.85 40.91
CA MET A 1 -82.92 20.95 40.88
C MET A 1 -81.54 20.34 40.70
N GLY A 2 -80.94 20.51 39.53
CA GLY A 2 -79.68 19.83 39.18
C GLY A 2 -78.45 20.55 39.72
N PHE A 3 -77.47 19.80 40.20
CA PHE A 3 -76.14 20.31 40.47
C PHE A 3 -75.31 20.24 39.20
N LEU A 4 -74.86 21.39 38.71
CA LEU A 4 -74.15 21.53 37.45
C LEU A 4 -72.72 21.01 37.60
N LEU A 5 -72.36 19.97 36.85
CA LEU A 5 -71.01 19.42 36.83
C LEU A 5 -70.04 20.48 36.28
N THR A 6 -69.25 21.11 37.16
CA THR A 6 -68.19 22.05 36.77
C THR A 6 -67.07 21.28 36.07
N GLY A 7 -67.17 21.15 34.76
CA GLY A 7 -66.16 20.48 33.95
C GLY A 7 -64.79 21.11 34.17
N ALA A 8 -63.80 20.27 34.50
CA ALA A 8 -62.42 20.72 34.56
C ALA A 8 -62.03 21.22 33.15
N ASN A 9 -61.66 22.49 33.04
CA ASN A 9 -61.08 23.01 31.81
C ASN A 9 -59.74 22.30 31.58
N SER A 10 -59.68 21.34 30.67
CA SER A 10 -58.44 20.67 30.30
C SER A 10 -57.41 21.72 29.86
N ALA A 11 -56.38 21.91 30.67
CA ALA A 11 -55.31 22.85 30.38
C ALA A 11 -54.64 22.46 29.07
N LYS A 12 -54.82 23.28 28.02
CA LYS A 12 -54.17 23.10 26.73
C LYS A 12 -52.72 23.58 26.83
N ALA A 13 -51.87 22.79 27.47
CA ALA A 13 -50.43 22.94 27.37
C ALA A 13 -49.98 22.52 25.97
N ASP A 14 -49.42 23.45 25.19
CA ASP A 14 -48.79 23.13 23.91
C ASP A 14 -47.39 22.53 24.18
N LEU A 15 -47.25 21.23 23.97
CA LEU A 15 -46.03 20.49 24.29
C LEU A 15 -45.18 20.29 23.03
N THR A 16 -44.44 21.32 22.66
CA THR A 16 -43.55 21.31 21.49
C THR A 16 -42.28 20.49 21.73
N HIS A 17 -42.37 19.18 21.52
CA HIS A 17 -41.23 18.27 21.64
C HIS A 17 -40.37 18.27 20.36
N ARG A 18 -39.06 18.50 20.51
CA ARG A 18 -38.08 18.45 19.41
C ARG A 18 -36.96 17.46 19.74
N LEU A 19 -37.05 16.26 19.18
CA LEU A 19 -35.94 15.31 19.15
C LEU A 19 -35.06 15.64 17.94
N SER A 20 -33.83 16.07 18.20
CA SER A 20 -32.76 16.13 17.19
C SER A 20 -31.81 14.98 17.47
N THR A 21 -31.62 14.10 16.49
CA THR A 21 -30.86 12.86 16.63
C THR A 21 -30.03 12.64 15.38
N SER A 22 -28.74 12.36 15.55
CA SER A 22 -27.79 12.27 14.45
C SER A 22 -26.86 11.07 14.66
N THR A 23 -26.75 10.21 13.65
CA THR A 23 -25.72 9.16 13.57
C THR A 23 -24.69 9.54 12.52
N GLN A 24 -23.42 9.65 12.91
CA GLN A 24 -22.31 9.76 11.98
C GLN A 24 -21.56 8.43 11.94
N LEU A 25 -21.35 7.89 10.75
CA LEU A 25 -20.53 6.70 10.51
C LEU A 25 -19.43 7.08 9.52
N SER A 26 -18.18 6.76 9.87
CA SER A 26 -17.03 6.84 8.97
C SER A 26 -16.60 5.44 8.57
N VAL A 27 -16.01 5.29 7.39
CA VAL A 27 -15.35 4.05 6.96
C VAL A 27 -14.02 4.43 6.35
N ASP A 28 -12.93 3.98 6.96
CA ASP A 28 -11.57 4.25 6.52
C ASP A 28 -11.16 3.31 5.39
N GLY A 29 -10.22 3.76 4.56
CA GLY A 29 -9.70 3.00 3.42
C GLY A 29 -8.31 2.40 3.67
N ALA A 30 -7.99 1.34 2.94
CA ALA A 30 -6.67 0.72 2.97
C ALA A 30 -5.65 1.57 2.22
N ALA A 31 -4.43 1.69 2.77
CA ALA A 31 -3.33 2.42 2.15
C ALA A 31 -2.07 1.53 2.03
N THR A 32 -1.30 1.72 0.96
CA THR A 32 0.06 1.18 0.84
C THR A 32 0.99 2.23 0.26
N ALA A 33 2.25 2.20 0.68
CA ALA A 33 3.31 3.06 0.17
C ALA A 33 4.56 2.21 -0.08
N GLY A 34 5.13 2.31 -1.27
CA GLY A 34 6.29 1.54 -1.71
C GLY A 34 7.30 2.38 -2.46
N THR A 35 8.57 2.02 -2.29
CA THR A 35 9.71 2.51 -3.09
C THR A 35 10.34 1.31 -3.76
N ARG A 36 10.56 1.35 -5.07
CA ARG A 36 11.25 0.26 -5.77
C ARG A 36 12.76 0.44 -5.70
N ILE A 37 13.47 -0.62 -5.38
CA ILE A 37 14.93 -0.68 -5.43
C ILE A 37 15.41 -1.07 -6.83
N GLY A 38 16.43 -0.38 -7.32
CA GLY A 38 17.13 -0.73 -8.56
C GLY A 38 18.18 -1.80 -8.30
N SER A 39 18.52 -2.59 -9.34
CA SER A 39 19.64 -3.53 -9.23
C SER A 39 20.95 -2.78 -9.05
N THR A 40 21.76 -3.22 -8.08
CA THR A 40 23.09 -2.64 -7.83
C THR A 40 24.14 -3.75 -7.84
N TYR A 41 25.28 -3.47 -8.46
CA TYR A 41 26.43 -4.35 -8.50
C TYR A 41 27.66 -3.56 -8.08
N SER A 42 28.49 -4.13 -7.20
CA SER A 42 29.79 -3.58 -6.85
C SER A 42 30.82 -4.70 -6.70
N VAL A 43 32.01 -4.44 -7.21
CA VAL A 43 33.16 -5.34 -7.10
C VAL A 43 34.39 -4.52 -6.74
N SER A 44 35.18 -5.03 -5.81
CA SER A 44 36.39 -4.39 -5.31
C SER A 44 37.41 -5.45 -4.89
N GLY A 45 38.69 -5.15 -5.04
CA GLY A 45 39.73 -6.12 -4.70
C GLY A 45 41.14 -5.65 -5.00
N SER A 46 42.10 -6.51 -4.66
CA SER A 46 43.52 -6.33 -4.93
C SER A 46 44.15 -7.67 -5.34
N ASN A 47 45.17 -7.61 -6.22
CA ASN A 47 45.77 -8.79 -6.86
C ASN A 47 44.76 -9.64 -7.68
N ILE A 48 43.72 -9.01 -8.22
CA ILE A 48 42.69 -9.63 -9.08
C ILE A 48 42.81 -9.06 -10.50
N LYS A 49 42.57 -9.89 -11.50
CA LYS A 49 42.44 -9.55 -12.93
C LYS A 49 41.21 -10.25 -13.52
N LEU A 50 40.84 -9.92 -14.76
CA LEU A 50 39.87 -10.73 -15.51
C LEU A 50 40.50 -12.09 -15.85
N ALA A 51 39.66 -13.12 -15.92
CA ALA A 51 40.05 -14.41 -16.47
C ALA A 51 40.35 -14.33 -17.97
N THR A 52 41.05 -15.33 -18.50
CA THR A 52 41.24 -15.46 -19.96
C THR A 52 39.87 -15.57 -20.65
N ASP A 53 39.64 -14.72 -21.66
CA ASP A 53 38.35 -14.53 -22.36
C ASP A 53 37.16 -14.13 -21.45
N GLY A 54 37.43 -13.74 -20.20
CA GLY A 54 36.42 -13.28 -19.24
C GLY A 54 36.06 -11.80 -19.36
N HIS A 55 34.99 -11.39 -18.67
CA HIS A 55 34.56 -10.01 -18.50
C HIS A 55 34.37 -9.64 -17.03
N LEU A 56 34.24 -8.33 -16.76
CA LEU A 56 33.73 -7.84 -15.48
C LEU A 56 32.26 -8.24 -15.31
N GLY A 57 31.78 -8.40 -14.07
CA GLY A 57 30.36 -8.54 -13.82
C GLY A 57 29.60 -7.31 -14.32
N VAL A 58 28.47 -7.55 -14.99
CA VAL A 58 27.68 -6.49 -15.64
C VAL A 58 26.19 -6.70 -15.36
N LEU A 59 25.47 -5.60 -15.13
CA LEU A 59 24.03 -5.66 -15.05
C LEU A 59 23.44 -5.81 -16.46
N THR A 60 22.64 -6.85 -16.67
CA THR A 60 21.96 -7.08 -17.94
C THR A 60 20.93 -5.99 -18.22
N ALA A 61 20.48 -5.89 -19.48
CA ALA A 61 19.36 -5.00 -19.80
C ALA A 61 18.09 -5.50 -19.09
N GLY A 62 17.60 -4.72 -18.12
CA GLY A 62 16.25 -4.92 -17.59
C GLY A 62 15.20 -4.74 -18.68
N THR A 63 14.05 -5.39 -18.52
CA THR A 63 12.93 -5.30 -19.47
C THR A 63 11.76 -4.54 -18.86
N ALA A 64 10.71 -4.31 -19.64
CA ALA A 64 9.46 -3.71 -19.15
C ALA A 64 8.80 -4.52 -18.00
N THR A 65 9.20 -5.78 -17.78
CA THR A 65 8.66 -6.67 -16.73
C THR A 65 9.74 -7.42 -15.94
N ALA A 66 11.01 -7.03 -16.01
CA ALA A 66 12.10 -7.70 -15.29
C ALA A 66 13.18 -6.71 -14.86
N ALA A 67 13.65 -6.84 -13.62
CA ALA A 67 14.85 -6.15 -13.16
C ALA A 67 16.10 -6.63 -13.90
N ALA A 68 17.09 -5.75 -14.02
CA ALA A 68 18.43 -6.13 -14.49
C ALA A 68 19.02 -7.23 -13.61
N THR A 69 19.43 -8.35 -14.20
CA THR A 69 20.15 -9.43 -13.52
C THR A 69 21.64 -9.13 -13.49
N LEU A 70 22.40 -9.78 -12.61
CA LEU A 70 23.86 -9.85 -12.79
C LEU A 70 24.19 -10.91 -13.85
N ASP A 71 24.96 -10.52 -14.85
CA ASP A 71 25.82 -11.43 -15.61
C ASP A 71 27.19 -11.45 -14.90
N VAL A 72 27.59 -12.63 -14.42
CA VAL A 72 28.65 -12.76 -13.41
C VAL A 72 30.03 -12.65 -14.06
N GLY A 73 30.90 -11.83 -13.49
CA GLY A 73 32.25 -11.63 -13.99
C GLY A 73 33.14 -12.86 -13.77
N SER A 74 34.13 -13.03 -14.64
CA SER A 74 35.15 -14.09 -14.48
C SER A 74 36.47 -13.46 -14.05
N TYR A 75 36.92 -13.82 -12.85
CA TYR A 75 38.06 -13.21 -12.17
C TYR A 75 39.14 -14.24 -11.84
N GLU A 76 40.41 -13.86 -12.03
CA GLU A 76 41.59 -14.65 -11.70
C GLU A 76 42.49 -13.87 -10.73
N ILE A 77 43.29 -14.59 -9.93
CA ILE A 77 44.37 -13.97 -9.15
C ILE A 77 45.50 -13.59 -10.13
N ASN A 78 46.00 -12.35 -10.03
CA ASN A 78 47.02 -11.84 -10.94
C ASN A 78 48.40 -12.47 -10.67
N THR A 79 48.80 -12.54 -9.39
CA THR A 79 50.03 -13.22 -8.94
C THR A 79 49.69 -14.29 -7.90
N ALA A 80 49.75 -15.56 -8.30
CA ALA A 80 49.51 -16.69 -7.40
C ALA A 80 50.51 -16.71 -6.23
N GLY A 81 50.02 -17.03 -5.02
CA GLY A 81 50.83 -17.05 -3.79
C GLY A 81 51.07 -15.67 -3.15
N SER A 82 50.76 -14.57 -3.83
CA SER A 82 50.68 -13.25 -3.20
C SER A 82 49.35 -13.05 -2.48
N ALA A 83 49.32 -12.15 -1.50
CA ALA A 83 48.07 -11.74 -0.84
C ALA A 83 47.06 -11.24 -1.88
N PHE A 84 45.78 -11.56 -1.67
CA PHE A 84 44.68 -11.11 -2.52
C PHE A 84 43.50 -10.69 -1.66
N SER A 85 42.65 -9.82 -2.19
CA SER A 85 41.36 -9.52 -1.61
C SER A 85 40.33 -9.39 -2.72
N PHE A 86 39.16 -10.01 -2.54
CA PHE A 86 38.04 -9.90 -3.47
C PHE A 86 36.76 -9.74 -2.66
N SER A 87 35.96 -8.75 -3.02
CA SER A 87 34.65 -8.50 -2.45
C SER A 87 33.72 -8.10 -3.58
N GLU A 88 32.70 -8.91 -3.79
CA GLU A 88 31.66 -8.73 -4.78
C GLU A 88 30.31 -8.72 -4.07
N SER A 89 29.46 -7.76 -4.42
CA SER A 89 28.13 -7.60 -3.85
C SER A 89 27.14 -7.26 -4.95
N TRP A 90 26.00 -7.95 -4.92
CA TRP A 90 24.92 -7.74 -5.87
C TRP A 90 23.59 -7.77 -5.15
N THR A 91 22.76 -6.77 -5.43
CA THR A 91 21.35 -6.73 -5.06
C THR A 91 20.55 -6.73 -6.35
N GLN A 92 19.67 -7.72 -6.53
CA GLN A 92 18.68 -7.66 -7.59
C GLN A 92 17.60 -6.62 -7.22
N GLY A 93 17.28 -5.73 -8.15
CA GLY A 93 16.19 -4.78 -7.99
C GLY A 93 14.81 -5.44 -8.13
N ASP A 94 13.77 -4.68 -7.82
CA ASP A 94 12.40 -5.17 -7.89
C ASP A 94 11.95 -5.41 -9.34
N VAL A 95 11.16 -6.45 -9.54
CA VAL A 95 10.44 -6.68 -10.81
C VAL A 95 9.51 -5.50 -11.12
N VAL A 96 9.36 -5.17 -12.40
CA VAL A 96 8.34 -4.22 -12.88
C VAL A 96 7.06 -5.01 -13.12
N ASN A 97 6.00 -4.80 -12.36
CA ASN A 97 4.68 -5.32 -12.74
C ASN A 97 4.14 -4.56 -13.99
N PRO A 98 3.52 -5.23 -14.97
CA PRO A 98 2.73 -4.55 -15.99
C PRO A 98 1.74 -3.52 -15.44
N ILE A 99 1.42 -2.47 -16.20
CA ILE A 99 0.28 -1.60 -15.90
C ILE A 99 -0.99 -2.45 -16.00
N GLY A 100 -1.86 -2.38 -14.99
CA GLY A 100 -3.00 -3.32 -14.87
C GLY A 100 -2.58 -4.68 -14.28
N THR A 101 -1.51 -4.69 -13.48
CA THR A 101 -1.21 -5.75 -12.51
C THR A 101 -0.54 -5.11 -11.29
N GLY A 102 -1.14 -5.19 -10.12
CA GLY A 102 -0.51 -4.66 -8.92
C GLY A 102 -1.42 -4.72 -7.69
N VAL A 103 -1.63 -3.56 -7.06
CA VAL A 103 -2.55 -3.45 -5.93
C VAL A 103 -3.97 -3.31 -6.48
N ASP A 104 -4.58 -4.48 -6.66
CA ASP A 104 -5.94 -4.73 -7.15
C ASP A 104 -6.86 -5.14 -6.00
N VAL A 105 -7.87 -4.35 -5.75
CA VAL A 105 -8.55 -4.23 -4.47
C VAL A 105 -9.98 -3.77 -4.97
N SER A 106 -11.10 -4.52 -4.84
CA SER A 106 -12.41 -4.16 -5.49
C SER A 106 -13.64 -4.03 -4.54
N ALA A 107 -14.64 -3.19 -4.91
CA ALA A 107 -15.85 -2.81 -4.16
C ALA A 107 -15.72 -1.70 -3.07
N GLY A 108 -15.09 -0.55 -3.38
CA GLY A 108 -14.71 0.49 -2.40
C GLY A 108 -13.25 0.36 -1.94
N VAL A 109 -12.45 -0.23 -2.83
CA VAL A 109 -11.18 -0.95 -2.66
C VAL A 109 -10.48 -0.57 -4.04
N VAL A 110 -9.14 -0.44 -4.17
CA VAL A 110 -8.40 0.07 -5.39
C VAL A 110 -8.20 -0.95 -6.54
N ALA A 111 -8.94 -0.89 -7.65
CA ALA A 111 -9.04 -2.06 -8.56
C ALA A 111 -7.78 -2.52 -9.33
N ASP A 112 -6.77 -1.68 -9.54
CA ASP A 112 -5.49 -2.00 -10.21
C ASP A 112 -4.46 -0.90 -9.89
N MET A 113 -3.17 -1.21 -9.72
CA MET A 113 -2.12 -0.20 -9.40
C MET A 113 -0.76 -0.45 -10.06
N PRO A 114 0.09 0.59 -10.18
CA PRO A 114 1.23 0.57 -11.09
C PRO A 114 2.53 0.02 -10.50
N ALA A 115 3.53 -0.18 -11.37
CA ALA A 115 4.90 -0.50 -11.01
C ALA A 115 5.88 0.68 -11.19
N TYR A 116 5.76 1.72 -10.36
CA TYR A 116 6.67 2.87 -10.38
C TYR A 116 7.62 2.95 -9.18
N GLY A 117 8.66 3.78 -9.32
CA GLY A 117 9.77 3.88 -8.36
C GLY A 117 9.38 4.39 -6.97
N ILE A 118 8.34 5.22 -6.88
CA ILE A 118 7.67 5.63 -5.63
C ILE A 118 6.17 5.56 -5.92
N THR A 119 5.37 4.95 -5.06
CA THR A 119 3.91 4.92 -5.20
C THR A 119 3.24 4.89 -3.84
N THR A 120 2.21 5.71 -3.67
CA THR A 120 1.27 5.64 -2.54
C THR A 120 -0.13 5.44 -3.12
N THR A 121 -0.79 4.39 -2.66
CA THR A 121 -2.12 3.94 -3.07
C THR A 121 -3.05 4.03 -1.87
N GLN A 122 -4.28 4.51 -2.07
CA GLN A 122 -5.32 4.53 -1.03
C GLN A 122 -6.67 4.12 -1.63
N SER A 123 -7.43 3.25 -0.94
CA SER A 123 -8.82 2.95 -1.27
C SER A 123 -9.80 3.90 -0.59
N GLY A 124 -11.07 3.84 -1.02
CA GLY A 124 -12.17 4.26 -0.16
C GLY A 124 -12.39 3.28 1.00
N GLY A 125 -13.41 3.56 1.82
CA GLY A 125 -13.96 2.59 2.77
C GLY A 125 -15.21 1.90 2.20
N VAL A 126 -15.39 0.62 2.49
CA VAL A 126 -16.57 -0.15 2.05
C VAL A 126 -17.67 -0.08 3.10
N ALA A 127 -18.72 0.69 2.81
CA ALA A 127 -19.91 0.80 3.67
C ALA A 127 -20.82 -0.44 3.55
N GLY A 128 -20.36 -1.61 4.04
CA GLY A 128 -21.06 -2.90 3.89
C GLY A 128 -22.50 -2.89 4.42
N THR A 129 -22.68 -2.75 5.73
CA THR A 129 -24.01 -2.53 6.35
C THR A 129 -23.86 -1.52 7.49
N LEU A 130 -24.05 -0.24 7.18
CA LEU A 130 -24.02 0.84 8.16
C LEU A 130 -25.41 1.04 8.78
N ALA A 131 -25.64 0.45 9.95
CA ALA A 131 -26.88 0.60 10.70
C ALA A 131 -26.94 1.97 11.43
N GLY A 132 -27.28 3.03 10.70
CA GLY A 132 -27.60 4.36 11.24
C GLY A 132 -29.05 4.51 11.69
N THR A 133 -29.67 3.44 12.22
CA THR A 133 -31.09 3.45 12.56
C THR A 133 -31.32 4.17 13.89
N ILE A 134 -31.97 5.32 13.83
CA ILE A 134 -32.46 6.02 15.03
C ILE A 134 -33.94 5.74 15.18
N THR A 135 -34.33 5.00 16.23
CA THR A 135 -35.74 4.90 16.58
C THR A 135 -36.16 6.09 17.44
N SER A 136 -37.33 6.66 17.19
CA SER A 136 -37.92 7.69 18.07
C SER A 136 -38.41 7.11 19.43
N ALA A 137 -38.13 5.82 19.70
CA ALA A 137 -38.54 5.09 20.89
C ALA A 137 -37.41 4.91 21.92
N GLY A 138 -36.16 5.27 21.59
CA GLY A 138 -35.02 5.10 22.50
C GLY A 138 -34.52 3.66 22.64
N ILE A 139 -34.68 2.87 21.56
CA ILE A 139 -34.09 1.53 21.37
C ILE A 139 -33.29 1.48 20.07
#